data_AF-A0A8T0SCL5-F1
#
_entry.id   AF-A0A8T0SCL5-F1
#
_cell.length_a   1.000
_cell.length_b   1.000
_cell.length_c   1.000
_cell.angle_alpha   90.00
_cell.angle_beta   90.00
_cell.angle_gamma   90.00
#
_symmetry.space_group_name_H-M   'P 1'
#
loop_
_entity.id
_entity.type
_entity.pdbx_description
1 polymer ?
#
loop_
_entity_poly.entity_id
_entity_poly.type
_entity_poly.pdbx_seq_one_letter_code
_entity_poly.pdbx_strand_id
1 'polypeptide(L)'
;MAPASAMELEAPPQVAAAAKEIKSPEVLSSPHRKKLGAHFLESDERRFSGGARTPLGGGYELPPPSAAGTTPVNLRGEPIADLSRTGGWVAAFFIFGNEMAERMAYFGLSVNMVVFMFKVMHRPFTTSANAVNNFLGISQASSVLGGFLADAYLGRYWTIAIFTTMYLLGLVALTVSASVPALAPSQQGCDELAMLLGACAPAAPWQMAYLQAALYVTALGAAGIRPCVSSFGADQFDERSPGYKRRLDRFFNLFYLAVTLGAVAAFTAVVYIQMHRGWAAAFGALALAMGASNALFFAGTPLYRHRVPGGSPLTRVARVLVAAFRKRNAAFDSGGFVGLYEVAGAKSAIRGSAKIDHTDDFRWLDKAALQLEGDVLAAGEPDPWRLCTVTQVEEQAYTLNTRVAALHLPVTCMPVFPCLAIFLILALYYHTFAPLARRLTGHPHGASQLQRVGLGLFFSVLSVAWAGLFERYRRGYAVRHGYLGLFLSPMPDLSAYWLLI
;
A
#
# COMPACT_ATOMS: atom_id res chain seq x y z
N MET A 1 23.13 48.57 49.18
CA MET A 1 23.99 48.46 50.37
C MET A 1 25.15 47.55 49.98
N ALA A 2 26.32 48.14 49.72
CA ALA A 2 27.62 47.43 49.62
C ALA A 2 28.21 47.31 51.05
N PRO A 3 29.42 46.75 51.31
CA PRO A 3 30.46 46.21 50.41
C PRO A 3 30.84 44.73 50.81
N ALA A 4 31.92 44.05 50.39
CA ALA A 4 33.33 44.45 50.35
C ALA A 4 34.25 43.59 49.44
N SER A 5 35.26 44.30 48.89
CA SER A 5 36.67 43.93 48.57
C SER A 5 36.97 42.58 47.88
N ALA A 6 37.58 42.48 46.69
CA ALA A 6 38.66 43.22 46.03
C ALA A 6 40.09 42.94 46.57
N MET A 7 40.91 42.29 45.74
CA MET A 7 42.36 42.50 45.69
C MET A 7 42.86 42.27 44.25
N GLU A 8 43.63 43.24 43.77
CA GLU A 8 44.31 43.37 42.45
C GLU A 8 45.59 42.50 42.38
N LEU A 9 46.39 42.36 41.31
CA LEU A 9 46.38 42.62 39.84
C LEU A 9 47.26 41.45 39.24
N GLU A 10 47.47 41.18 37.95
CA GLU A 10 48.18 41.98 36.94
C GLU A 10 48.28 41.18 35.61
N ALA A 11 48.52 41.85 34.48
CA ALA A 11 48.72 41.30 33.12
C ALA A 11 49.64 42.28 32.34
N PRO A 12 50.08 42.07 31.06
CA PRO A 12 49.79 40.99 30.10
C PRO A 12 51.09 40.20 29.77
N PRO A 13 51.79 40.19 28.60
CA PRO A 13 51.58 40.79 27.25
C PRO A 13 51.08 39.78 26.18
N GLN A 14 51.01 40.21 24.92
CA GLN A 14 50.85 39.38 23.71
C GLN A 14 52.10 39.49 22.81
N VAL A 15 52.56 38.41 22.18
CA VAL A 15 53.40 38.43 20.96
C VAL A 15 53.00 37.25 20.05
N ALA A 16 53.11 37.43 18.73
CA ALA A 16 52.58 36.53 17.70
C ALA A 16 53.61 35.53 17.12
N ALA A 17 53.08 34.62 16.27
CA ALA A 17 53.69 33.99 15.10
C ALA A 17 54.08 32.49 15.13
N ALA A 18 53.99 31.92 13.92
CA ALA A 18 54.64 30.71 13.40
C ALA A 18 54.13 29.30 13.80
N ALA A 19 53.31 28.78 12.89
CA ALA A 19 53.01 27.38 12.57
C ALA A 19 54.03 26.29 12.99
N LYS A 20 53.48 25.14 13.44
CA LYS A 20 54.09 23.83 13.19
C LYS A 20 53.01 22.76 13.02
N GLU A 21 53.04 22.04 11.90
CA GLU A 21 52.12 20.94 11.59
C GLU A 21 52.29 19.78 12.59
N ILE A 22 51.18 19.15 12.97
CA ILE A 22 51.19 17.80 13.56
C ILE A 22 50.36 16.90 12.66
N LYS A 23 51.04 15.99 11.96
CA LYS A 23 50.42 14.95 11.14
C LYS A 23 49.62 13.97 12.01
N SER A 24 48.52 13.47 11.44
CA SER A 24 47.82 12.26 11.88
C SER A 24 47.31 11.53 10.62
N PRO A 25 47.11 10.21 10.68
CA PRO A 25 47.72 9.33 9.67
C PRO A 25 46.97 9.23 8.35
N GLU A 26 47.73 8.90 7.30
CA GLU A 26 47.23 8.61 5.95
C GLU A 26 46.29 7.40 5.97
N VAL A 27 44.99 7.65 5.74
CA VAL A 27 44.07 6.59 5.34
C VAL A 27 44.33 6.31 3.85
N LEU A 28 44.95 5.15 3.59
CA LEU A 28 45.33 4.68 2.25
C LEU A 28 44.12 4.67 1.30
N SER A 29 44.01 5.68 0.44
CA SER A 29 42.90 5.77 -0.52
C SER A 29 43.08 4.74 -1.64
N SER A 30 42.27 3.68 -1.62
CA SER A 30 42.22 2.69 -2.71
C SER A 30 41.96 3.38 -4.07
N PRO A 31 42.79 3.15 -5.11
CA PRO A 31 42.63 3.78 -6.42
C PRO A 31 41.35 3.35 -7.18
N HIS A 32 40.71 2.26 -6.77
CA HIS A 32 39.64 1.61 -7.54
C HIS A 32 38.28 2.35 -7.52
N ARG A 33 38.11 3.41 -6.72
CA ARG A 33 36.79 4.03 -6.47
C ARG A 33 36.38 5.14 -7.46
N LYS A 34 37.16 5.40 -8.52
CA LYS A 34 36.95 6.56 -9.44
C LYS A 34 36.71 6.22 -10.92
N LYS A 35 36.53 4.95 -11.31
CA LYS A 35 36.50 4.56 -12.75
C LYS A 35 35.17 4.07 -13.36
N LEU A 36 34.10 3.80 -12.59
CA LEU A 36 32.82 3.40 -13.23
C LEU A 36 31.93 4.57 -13.69
N GLY A 37 31.89 5.68 -12.97
CA GLY A 37 31.09 6.85 -13.36
C GLY A 37 31.50 7.49 -14.69
N ALA A 38 32.71 7.21 -15.18
CA ALA A 38 33.21 7.69 -16.46
C ALA A 38 32.64 6.93 -17.69
N HIS A 39 32.00 5.77 -17.49
CA HIS A 39 31.48 4.94 -18.58
C HIS A 39 30.01 5.18 -18.93
N PHE A 40 29.36 6.19 -18.33
CA PHE A 40 27.96 6.54 -18.59
C PHE A 40 27.74 7.74 -19.54
N LEU A 41 28.81 8.29 -20.13
CA LEU A 41 28.74 9.48 -20.99
C LEU A 41 29.65 9.34 -22.23
N GLU A 42 29.25 8.51 -23.21
CA GLU A 42 29.81 8.64 -24.57
C GLU A 42 28.96 8.04 -25.72
N SER A 43 27.64 8.24 -25.72
CA SER A 43 26.76 7.81 -26.83
C SER A 43 25.84 8.88 -27.42
N ASP A 44 25.53 9.98 -26.72
CA ASP A 44 24.61 11.03 -27.21
C ASP A 44 25.28 12.17 -28.03
N GLU A 45 26.56 12.51 -27.79
CA GLU A 45 27.16 13.70 -28.42
C GLU A 45 27.63 13.49 -29.87
N ARG A 46 27.95 12.27 -30.30
CA ARG A 46 28.59 12.02 -31.62
C ARG A 46 27.64 11.98 -32.84
N ARG A 47 26.39 12.43 -32.70
CA ARG A 47 25.43 12.57 -33.82
C ARG A 47 24.85 13.98 -34.02
N PHE A 48 25.25 14.98 -33.23
CA PHE A 48 24.77 16.37 -33.37
C PHE A 48 25.82 17.39 -33.86
N SER A 49 27.00 16.95 -34.29
CA SER A 49 28.04 17.81 -34.88
C SER A 49 28.19 17.57 -36.39
N GLY A 50 27.14 17.85 -37.19
CA GLY A 50 27.17 17.64 -38.64
C GLY A 50 25.84 17.88 -39.35
N GLY A 51 25.35 19.12 -39.36
CA GLY A 51 24.10 19.49 -40.05
C GLY A 51 24.15 20.90 -40.62
N ALA A 52 24.21 21.02 -41.94
CA ALA A 52 24.21 22.30 -42.64
C ALA A 52 22.83 22.99 -42.59
N ARG A 53 22.84 24.33 -42.71
CA ARG A 53 21.63 25.15 -42.76
C ARG A 53 20.75 24.81 -43.98
N THR A 54 19.48 24.51 -43.76
CA THR A 54 18.39 24.72 -44.73
C THR A 54 17.15 25.25 -44.01
N PRO A 55 16.39 26.21 -44.60
CA PRO A 55 15.18 26.77 -43.99
C PRO A 55 13.89 26.07 -44.47
N LEU A 56 12.77 26.40 -43.80
CA LEU A 56 11.36 26.01 -44.04
C LEU A 56 10.88 24.68 -43.42
N GLY A 57 9.85 24.78 -42.57
CA GLY A 57 8.88 23.70 -42.31
C GLY A 57 8.64 23.33 -40.84
N GLY A 58 7.52 23.81 -40.27
CA GLY A 58 6.80 23.17 -39.15
C GLY A 58 7.56 22.90 -37.85
N GLY A 59 7.51 23.83 -36.90
CA GLY A 59 8.05 23.62 -35.55
C GLY A 59 7.20 22.65 -34.71
N TYR A 60 7.66 21.40 -34.58
CA TYR A 60 7.29 20.51 -33.48
C TYR A 60 8.37 20.63 -32.39
N GLU A 61 8.12 21.44 -31.37
CA GLU A 61 8.98 21.49 -30.19
C GLU A 61 8.88 20.17 -29.42
N LEU A 62 9.95 19.38 -29.49
CA LEU A 62 10.16 18.26 -28.58
C LEU A 62 10.28 18.80 -27.14
N PRO A 63 9.56 18.23 -26.15
CA PRO A 63 9.67 18.68 -24.77
C PRO A 63 11.09 18.41 -24.24
N PRO A 64 11.62 19.27 -23.34
CA PRO A 64 13.01 19.21 -22.90
C PRO A 64 13.37 17.88 -22.20
N PRO A 65 14.64 17.46 -22.26
CA PRO A 65 15.11 16.19 -21.72
C PRO A 65 15.24 16.20 -20.19
N SER A 66 14.10 16.18 -19.50
CA SER A 66 14.00 15.95 -18.05
C SER A 66 12.70 15.23 -17.67
N ALA A 67 12.27 14.27 -18.50
CA ALA A 67 10.94 13.66 -18.46
C ALA A 67 10.84 12.41 -17.57
N ALA A 68 11.30 12.50 -16.32
CA ALA A 68 11.20 11.42 -15.32
C ALA A 68 9.77 11.30 -14.72
N GLY A 69 8.77 11.05 -15.56
CA GLY A 69 7.37 10.91 -15.14
C GLY A 69 6.53 10.15 -16.15
N THR A 70 5.70 9.24 -15.65
CA THR A 70 4.91 8.32 -16.49
C THR A 70 3.89 9.08 -17.35
N THR A 71 3.70 8.66 -18.61
CA THR A 71 2.71 9.30 -19.50
C THR A 71 1.32 8.72 -19.24
N PRO A 72 0.34 9.50 -18.77
CA PRO A 72 -1.03 9.01 -18.60
C PRO A 72 -1.67 8.73 -19.95
N VAL A 73 -2.43 7.64 -20.02
CA VAL A 73 -3.15 7.21 -21.21
C VAL A 73 -4.67 7.24 -20.99
N ASN A 74 -5.41 7.34 -22.08
CA ASN A 74 -6.86 7.14 -22.08
C ASN A 74 -7.21 5.64 -21.93
N LEU A 75 -8.51 5.31 -21.82
CA LEU A 75 -8.98 3.93 -21.71
C LEU A 75 -8.57 3.01 -22.89
N ARG A 76 -8.23 3.59 -24.05
CA ARG A 76 -7.76 2.87 -25.25
C ARG A 76 -6.24 2.66 -25.28
N GLY A 77 -5.51 3.20 -24.31
CA GLY A 77 -4.04 3.12 -24.23
C GLY A 77 -3.31 4.22 -25.02
N GLU A 78 -4.02 5.19 -25.58
CA GLU A 78 -3.44 6.33 -26.32
C GLU A 78 -3.02 7.45 -25.33
N PRO A 79 -1.90 8.15 -25.57
CA PRO A 79 -1.44 9.22 -24.69
C PRO A 79 -2.42 10.40 -24.68
N ILE A 80 -2.70 10.95 -23.48
CA ILE A 80 -3.60 12.10 -23.33
C ILE A 80 -2.84 13.39 -23.65
N ALA A 81 -3.28 14.13 -24.68
CA ALA A 81 -2.75 15.46 -25.00
C ALA A 81 -3.19 16.53 -23.98
N ASP A 82 -4.50 16.61 -23.71
CA ASP A 82 -5.07 17.60 -22.78
C ASP A 82 -5.23 17.04 -21.35
N LEU A 83 -4.18 17.14 -20.54
CA LEU A 83 -4.24 16.76 -19.12
C LEU A 83 -5.17 17.67 -18.29
N SER A 84 -5.55 18.85 -18.79
CA SER A 84 -6.39 19.83 -18.07
C SER A 84 -7.85 19.37 -17.85
N ARG A 85 -8.36 18.50 -18.73
CA ARG A 85 -9.75 17.99 -18.71
C ARG A 85 -9.92 16.63 -18.02
N THR A 86 -8.83 15.95 -17.67
CA THR A 86 -8.84 14.59 -17.11
C THR A 86 -8.12 14.52 -15.78
N GLY A 87 -8.53 13.60 -14.91
CA GLY A 87 -7.95 13.37 -13.59
C GLY A 87 -8.27 14.44 -12.56
N GLY A 88 -7.34 14.66 -11.63
CA GLY A 88 -7.45 15.63 -10.55
C GLY A 88 -8.55 15.32 -9.54
N TRP A 89 -9.00 16.36 -8.84
CA TRP A 89 -9.91 16.24 -7.69
C TRP A 89 -11.32 15.75 -8.05
N VAL A 90 -11.80 16.04 -9.26
CA VAL A 90 -13.12 15.57 -9.73
C VAL A 90 -13.10 14.05 -9.92
N ALA A 91 -12.07 13.52 -10.59
CA ALA A 91 -11.85 12.08 -10.71
C ALA A 91 -11.65 11.42 -9.33
N ALA A 92 -10.84 12.02 -8.46
CA ALA A 92 -10.61 11.51 -7.11
C ALA A 92 -11.90 11.44 -6.26
N PHE A 93 -12.86 12.35 -6.44
CA PHE A 93 -14.13 12.34 -5.70
C PHE A 93 -14.98 11.08 -5.98
N PHE A 94 -15.09 10.66 -7.24
CA PHE A 94 -15.77 9.40 -7.58
C PHE A 94 -15.08 8.18 -6.94
N ILE A 95 -13.74 8.20 -6.88
CA ILE A 95 -12.92 7.16 -6.26
C ILE A 95 -13.12 7.12 -4.72
N PHE A 96 -13.23 8.27 -4.05
CA PHE A 96 -13.55 8.33 -2.62
C PHE A 96 -14.94 7.79 -2.30
N GLY A 97 -15.94 8.10 -3.13
CA GLY A 97 -17.29 7.54 -3.00
C GLY A 97 -17.28 6.01 -3.06
N ASN A 98 -16.46 5.45 -3.95
CA ASN A 98 -16.33 4.00 -4.10
C ASN A 98 -15.59 3.32 -2.93
N GLU A 99 -14.50 3.92 -2.44
CA GLU A 99 -13.82 3.40 -1.24
C GLU A 99 -14.75 3.47 -0.01
N MET A 100 -15.48 4.57 0.18
CA MET A 100 -16.42 4.71 1.30
C MET A 100 -17.51 3.62 1.28
N ALA A 101 -18.04 3.31 0.11
CA ALA A 101 -19.06 2.27 -0.06
C ALA A 101 -18.50 0.85 0.16
N GLU A 102 -17.31 0.52 -0.36
CA GLU A 102 -16.65 -0.78 -0.09
C GLU A 102 -16.44 -0.97 1.42
N ARG A 103 -15.92 0.06 2.10
CA ARG A 103 -15.63 0.00 3.54
C ARG A 103 -16.90 -0.16 4.36
N MET A 104 -17.94 0.59 4.02
CA MET A 104 -19.25 0.45 4.67
C MET A 104 -19.84 -0.95 4.47
N ALA A 105 -19.78 -1.49 3.26
CA ALA A 105 -20.25 -2.84 2.96
C ALA A 105 -19.42 -3.92 3.67
N TYR A 106 -18.09 -3.79 3.71
CA TYR A 106 -17.23 -4.78 4.36
C TYR A 106 -17.42 -4.86 5.87
N PHE A 107 -17.42 -3.71 6.56
CA PHE A 107 -17.64 -3.69 8.01
C PHE A 107 -19.11 -3.96 8.37
N GLY A 108 -20.06 -3.46 7.57
CA GLY A 108 -21.49 -3.73 7.78
C GLY A 108 -21.80 -5.22 7.62
N LEU A 109 -21.17 -5.89 6.64
CA LEU A 109 -21.30 -7.33 6.47
C LEU A 109 -20.64 -8.11 7.60
N SER A 110 -19.41 -7.75 8.02
CA SER A 110 -18.66 -8.56 8.98
C SER A 110 -19.29 -8.60 10.37
N VAL A 111 -19.83 -7.48 10.86
CA VAL A 111 -20.55 -7.41 12.14
C VAL A 111 -21.87 -8.19 12.08
N ASN A 112 -22.63 -7.99 11.01
CA ASN A 112 -24.00 -8.48 10.92
C ASN A 112 -24.07 -9.96 10.53
N MET A 113 -23.11 -10.47 9.75
CA MET A 113 -23.12 -11.85 9.26
C MET A 113 -22.99 -12.91 10.37
N VAL A 114 -22.19 -12.67 11.43
CA VAL A 114 -22.07 -13.63 12.54
C VAL A 114 -23.44 -13.81 13.21
N VAL A 115 -24.16 -12.71 13.43
CA VAL A 115 -25.47 -12.70 14.09
C VAL A 115 -26.55 -13.22 13.14
N PHE A 116 -26.47 -12.96 11.83
CA PHE A 116 -27.36 -13.56 10.83
C PHE A 116 -27.22 -15.08 10.76
N MET A 117 -26.00 -15.61 10.70
CA MET A 117 -25.75 -17.06 10.72
C MET A 117 -26.25 -17.72 12.02
N PHE A 118 -26.12 -17.04 13.15
CA PHE A 118 -26.64 -17.52 14.43
C PHE A 118 -28.17 -17.46 14.49
N LYS A 119 -28.77 -16.27 14.29
CA LYS A 119 -30.21 -16.03 14.49
C LYS A 119 -31.13 -16.53 13.38
N VAL A 120 -30.67 -16.54 12.12
CA VAL A 120 -31.50 -16.92 10.96
C VAL A 120 -31.17 -18.31 10.45
N MET A 121 -29.87 -18.66 10.37
CA MET A 121 -29.44 -19.98 9.85
C MET A 121 -29.28 -21.05 10.94
N HIS A 122 -29.58 -20.71 12.20
CA HIS A 122 -29.48 -21.57 13.38
C HIS A 122 -28.12 -22.26 13.54
N ARG A 123 -27.02 -21.59 13.14
CA ARG A 123 -25.65 -22.14 13.24
C ARG A 123 -25.02 -21.78 14.58
N PRO A 124 -24.31 -22.71 15.26
CA PRO A 124 -23.61 -22.41 16.51
C PRO A 124 -22.68 -21.20 16.37
N PHE A 125 -22.70 -20.31 17.36
CA PHE A 125 -21.98 -19.04 17.32
C PHE A 125 -20.49 -19.19 17.00
N THR A 126 -19.84 -20.24 17.52
CA THR A 126 -18.43 -20.57 17.24
C THR A 126 -18.19 -20.88 15.76
N THR A 127 -19.07 -21.65 15.13
CA THR A 127 -18.97 -21.99 13.70
C THR A 127 -19.27 -20.77 12.81
N SER A 128 -20.25 -19.96 13.20
CA SER A 128 -20.60 -18.70 12.53
C SER A 128 -19.44 -17.68 12.57
N ALA A 129 -18.83 -17.49 13.75
CA ALA A 129 -17.65 -16.64 13.90
C ALA A 129 -16.46 -17.15 13.08
N ASN A 130 -16.21 -18.46 13.07
CA ASN A 130 -15.15 -19.06 12.26
C ASN A 130 -15.39 -18.87 10.75
N ALA A 131 -16.64 -19.01 10.27
CA ALA A 131 -16.98 -18.79 8.87
C ALA A 131 -16.74 -17.33 8.44
N VAL A 132 -17.10 -16.35 9.28
CA VAL A 132 -16.84 -14.93 9.03
C VAL A 132 -15.34 -14.61 9.12
N ASN A 133 -14.62 -15.15 10.10
CA ASN A 133 -13.17 -14.97 10.20
C ASN A 133 -12.43 -15.55 8.98
N ASN A 134 -12.87 -16.71 8.47
CA ASN A 134 -12.35 -17.29 7.24
C ASN A 134 -12.64 -16.39 6.03
N PHE A 135 -13.86 -15.85 5.91
CA PHE A 135 -14.22 -14.84 4.90
C PHE A 135 -13.29 -13.62 4.95
N LEU A 136 -13.06 -13.05 6.15
CA LEU A 136 -12.18 -11.90 6.35
C LEU A 136 -10.74 -12.24 5.92
N GLY A 137 -10.21 -13.39 6.38
CA GLY A 137 -8.86 -13.86 6.04
C GLY A 137 -8.68 -14.11 4.54
N ILE A 138 -9.63 -14.79 3.89
CA ILE A 138 -9.61 -15.05 2.44
C ILE A 138 -9.66 -13.74 1.65
N SER A 139 -10.48 -12.77 2.05
CA SER A 139 -10.57 -11.46 1.40
C SER A 139 -9.24 -10.68 1.47
N GLN A 140 -8.55 -10.71 2.63
CA GLN A 140 -7.23 -10.07 2.74
C GLN A 140 -6.15 -10.83 1.95
N ALA A 141 -6.12 -12.17 2.03
CA ALA A 141 -5.13 -12.99 1.31
C ALA A 141 -5.27 -12.89 -0.22
N SER A 142 -6.50 -12.94 -0.73
CA SER A 142 -6.78 -12.79 -2.17
C SER A 142 -6.56 -11.36 -2.67
N SER A 143 -6.35 -10.37 -1.80
CA SER A 143 -5.98 -9.01 -2.23
C SER A 143 -4.62 -8.98 -2.94
N VAL A 144 -3.71 -9.91 -2.59
CA VAL A 144 -2.44 -10.09 -3.31
C VAL A 144 -2.68 -10.53 -4.76
N LEU A 145 -3.65 -11.43 -4.98
CA LEU A 145 -4.05 -11.85 -6.33
C LEU A 145 -4.70 -10.71 -7.11
N GLY A 146 -5.51 -9.88 -6.44
CA GLY A 146 -6.12 -8.68 -7.01
C GLY A 146 -5.10 -7.70 -7.58
N GLY A 147 -4.09 -7.34 -6.78
CA GLY A 147 -2.99 -6.47 -7.22
C GLY A 147 -2.17 -7.09 -8.36
N PHE A 148 -1.87 -8.39 -8.24
CA PHE A 148 -1.18 -9.12 -9.30
C PHE A 148 -1.96 -9.10 -10.64
N LEU A 149 -3.27 -9.35 -10.64
CA LEU A 149 -4.10 -9.28 -11.85
C LEU A 149 -4.11 -7.87 -12.47
N ALA A 150 -4.14 -6.83 -11.64
CA ALA A 150 -4.13 -5.44 -12.09
C ALA A 150 -2.81 -5.04 -12.77
N ASP A 151 -1.66 -5.32 -12.14
CA ASP A 151 -0.37 -4.89 -12.67
C ASP A 151 0.13 -5.80 -13.81
N ALA A 152 -0.26 -7.09 -13.81
CA ALA A 152 0.20 -8.07 -14.79
C ALA A 152 -0.62 -8.13 -16.09
N TYR A 153 -1.95 -8.00 -16.02
CA TYR A 153 -2.84 -8.31 -17.15
C TYR A 153 -3.92 -7.26 -17.43
N LEU A 154 -4.77 -6.95 -16.45
CA LEU A 154 -6.02 -6.21 -16.69
C LEU A 154 -5.85 -4.69 -16.66
N GLY A 155 -4.85 -4.18 -15.93
CA GLY A 155 -4.78 -2.78 -15.54
C GLY A 155 -5.70 -2.46 -14.36
N ARG A 156 -5.31 -1.47 -13.56
CA ARG A 156 -5.97 -1.10 -12.30
C ARG A 156 -7.47 -0.81 -12.45
N TYR A 157 -7.85 -0.07 -13.49
CA TYR A 157 -9.26 0.27 -13.76
C TYR A 157 -10.13 -0.97 -14.02
N TRP A 158 -9.72 -1.88 -14.91
CA TRP A 158 -10.52 -3.07 -15.24
C TRP A 158 -10.60 -4.05 -14.08
N THR A 159 -9.53 -4.20 -13.30
CA THR A 159 -9.59 -4.95 -12.03
C THR A 159 -10.64 -4.34 -11.11
N ILE A 160 -10.60 -3.02 -10.85
CA ILE A 160 -11.62 -2.37 -10.00
C ILE A 160 -13.03 -2.60 -10.57
N ALA A 161 -13.25 -2.41 -11.88
CA ALA A 161 -14.55 -2.62 -12.52
C ALA A 161 -15.11 -4.06 -12.38
N ILE A 162 -14.28 -5.07 -12.61
CA ILE A 162 -14.69 -6.48 -12.52
C ILE A 162 -14.94 -6.89 -11.06
N PHE A 163 -14.07 -6.45 -10.15
CA PHE A 163 -14.16 -6.85 -8.75
C PHE A 163 -15.25 -6.08 -7.97
N THR A 164 -15.51 -4.80 -8.30
CA THR A 164 -16.67 -4.04 -7.76
C THR A 164 -18.01 -4.60 -8.23
N THR A 165 -18.11 -5.06 -9.48
CA THR A 165 -19.34 -5.70 -9.99
C THR A 165 -19.54 -7.09 -9.38
N MET A 166 -18.47 -7.90 -9.24
CA MET A 166 -18.52 -9.16 -8.50
C MET A 166 -18.91 -8.95 -7.02
N TYR A 167 -18.42 -7.90 -6.38
CA TYR A 167 -18.76 -7.55 -5.00
C TYR A 167 -20.26 -7.22 -4.86
N LEU A 168 -20.80 -6.43 -5.79
CA LEU A 168 -22.24 -6.13 -5.85
C LEU A 168 -23.08 -7.39 -6.05
N LEU A 169 -22.69 -8.30 -6.95
CA LEU A 169 -23.38 -9.59 -7.14
C LEU A 169 -23.41 -10.42 -5.86
N GLY A 170 -22.31 -10.45 -5.11
CA GLY A 170 -22.24 -11.09 -3.80
C GLY A 170 -23.21 -10.47 -2.78
N LEU A 171 -23.23 -9.14 -2.64
CA LEU A 171 -24.14 -8.44 -1.74
C LEU A 171 -25.63 -8.61 -2.13
N VAL A 172 -25.94 -8.65 -3.43
CA VAL A 172 -27.29 -8.95 -3.92
C VAL A 172 -27.69 -10.38 -3.57
N ALA A 173 -26.81 -11.38 -3.78
CA ALA A 173 -27.08 -12.77 -3.40
C ALA A 173 -27.31 -12.93 -1.88
N LEU A 174 -26.54 -12.22 -1.04
CA LEU A 174 -26.76 -12.17 0.40
C LEU A 174 -28.10 -11.52 0.78
N THR A 175 -28.48 -10.44 0.09
CA THR A 175 -29.78 -9.77 0.28
C THR A 175 -30.93 -10.71 -0.09
N VAL A 176 -30.82 -11.45 -1.19
CA VAL A 176 -31.77 -12.48 -1.62
C VAL A 176 -31.85 -13.62 -0.58
N SER A 177 -30.71 -14.07 -0.04
CA SER A 177 -30.66 -15.07 1.05
C SER A 177 -31.45 -14.67 2.30
N ALA A 178 -31.47 -13.38 2.62
CA ALA A 178 -32.18 -12.83 3.79
C ALA A 178 -33.64 -12.43 3.49
N SER A 179 -34.01 -12.29 2.21
CA SER A 179 -35.34 -11.81 1.78
C SER A 179 -36.28 -12.93 1.34
N VAL A 180 -35.76 -14.04 0.82
CA VAL A 180 -36.56 -15.16 0.29
C VAL A 180 -36.71 -16.25 1.35
N PRO A 181 -37.93 -16.55 1.86
CA PRO A 181 -38.12 -17.54 2.92
C PRO A 181 -37.63 -18.95 2.58
N ALA A 182 -37.59 -19.33 1.30
CA ALA A 182 -37.06 -20.62 0.87
C ALA A 182 -35.53 -20.78 1.05
N LEU A 183 -34.78 -19.66 1.17
CA LEU A 183 -33.32 -19.68 1.36
C LEU A 183 -32.90 -19.69 2.84
N ALA A 184 -33.86 -19.58 3.76
CA ALA A 184 -33.64 -19.69 5.20
C ALA A 184 -34.37 -20.93 5.76
N PRO A 185 -33.95 -21.50 6.91
CA PRO A 185 -34.74 -22.51 7.60
C PRO A 185 -36.04 -21.90 8.16
N SER A 186 -37.07 -22.74 8.32
CA SER A 186 -38.35 -22.33 8.89
C SER A 186 -38.17 -21.78 10.32
N GLN A 187 -38.74 -20.60 10.56
CA GLN A 187 -38.67 -19.87 11.84
C GLN A 187 -39.84 -20.18 12.78
N GLN A 188 -40.78 -21.04 12.37
CA GLN A 188 -41.98 -21.37 13.15
C GLN A 188 -41.60 -22.14 14.43
N GLY A 189 -41.88 -21.54 15.60
CA GLY A 189 -41.63 -22.15 16.91
C GLY A 189 -40.20 -22.06 17.42
N CYS A 190 -39.32 -21.27 16.80
CA CYS A 190 -37.93 -21.09 17.26
C CYS A 190 -37.79 -19.85 18.18
N ASP A 191 -38.04 -20.03 19.48
CA ASP A 191 -37.75 -19.00 20.49
C ASP A 191 -36.23 -18.90 20.77
N GLU A 192 -35.79 -17.75 21.31
CA GLU A 192 -34.36 -17.48 21.55
C GLU A 192 -33.70 -18.50 22.51
N LEU A 193 -34.47 -19.09 23.42
CA LEU A 193 -34.05 -20.20 24.27
C LEU A 193 -33.92 -21.53 23.51
N ALA A 194 -34.87 -21.84 22.61
CA ALA A 194 -34.82 -23.05 21.78
C ALA A 194 -33.65 -23.01 20.79
N MET A 195 -33.30 -21.81 20.31
CA MET A 195 -32.13 -21.56 19.48
C MET A 195 -30.81 -21.79 20.23
N LEU A 196 -30.70 -21.33 21.48
CA LEU A 196 -29.53 -21.59 22.34
C LEU A 196 -29.38 -23.07 22.72
N LEU A 197 -30.49 -23.80 22.85
CA LEU A 197 -30.52 -25.24 23.12
C LEU A 197 -30.32 -26.10 21.85
N GLY A 198 -30.26 -25.49 20.66
CA GLY A 198 -30.08 -26.21 19.39
C GLY A 198 -31.30 -27.02 18.93
N ALA A 199 -32.49 -26.70 19.43
CA ALA A 199 -33.75 -27.43 19.15
C ALA A 199 -34.46 -26.97 17.85
N CYS A 200 -34.01 -25.88 17.23
CA CYS A 200 -34.61 -25.35 16.01
C CYS A 200 -34.15 -26.10 14.75
N ALA A 201 -34.98 -26.09 13.69
CA ALA A 201 -34.68 -26.74 12.43
C ALA A 201 -33.36 -26.18 11.82
N PRO A 202 -32.32 -27.02 11.58
CA PRO A 202 -31.06 -26.56 11.04
C PRO A 202 -31.21 -26.14 9.57
N ALA A 203 -30.45 -25.12 9.14
CA ALA A 203 -30.39 -24.74 7.73
C ALA A 203 -29.95 -25.92 6.85
N ALA A 204 -30.66 -26.12 5.74
CA ALA A 204 -30.38 -27.23 4.83
C ALA A 204 -28.98 -27.06 4.20
N PRO A 205 -28.27 -28.16 3.84
CA PRO A 205 -26.91 -28.07 3.30
C PRO A 205 -26.80 -27.17 2.07
N TRP A 206 -27.82 -27.14 1.22
CA TRP A 206 -27.87 -26.31 0.02
C TRP A 206 -28.10 -24.81 0.32
N GLN A 207 -28.89 -24.48 1.35
CA GLN A 207 -29.08 -23.10 1.83
C GLN A 207 -27.76 -22.53 2.39
N MET A 208 -27.05 -23.36 3.18
CA MET A 208 -25.72 -23.01 3.67
C MET A 208 -24.68 -22.91 2.54
N ALA A 209 -24.73 -23.78 1.54
CA ALA A 209 -23.86 -23.70 0.36
C ALA A 209 -24.09 -22.41 -0.44
N TYR A 210 -25.35 -22.00 -0.63
CA TYR A 210 -25.71 -20.72 -1.26
C TYR A 210 -25.15 -19.52 -0.49
N LEU A 211 -25.40 -19.47 0.83
CA LEU A 211 -24.88 -18.39 1.69
C LEU A 211 -23.34 -18.34 1.68
N GLN A 212 -22.68 -19.49 1.75
CA GLN A 212 -21.22 -19.58 1.73
C GLN A 212 -20.64 -19.17 0.37
N ALA A 213 -21.29 -19.54 -0.74
CA ALA A 213 -20.89 -19.11 -2.08
C ALA A 213 -21.05 -17.58 -2.24
N ALA A 214 -22.17 -17.01 -1.81
CA ALA A 214 -22.40 -15.57 -1.81
C ALA A 214 -21.35 -14.83 -0.96
N LEU A 215 -20.99 -15.35 0.22
CA LEU A 215 -19.90 -14.83 1.03
C LEU A 215 -18.54 -14.89 0.32
N TYR A 216 -18.19 -16.00 -0.34
CA TYR A 216 -16.91 -16.10 -1.05
C TYR A 216 -16.83 -15.21 -2.30
N VAL A 217 -17.91 -15.08 -3.07
CA VAL A 217 -18.01 -14.10 -4.16
C VAL A 217 -17.80 -12.68 -3.64
N THR A 218 -18.40 -12.37 -2.48
CA THR A 218 -18.20 -11.09 -1.79
C THR A 218 -16.76 -10.92 -1.28
N ALA A 219 -16.11 -11.97 -0.76
CA ALA A 219 -14.73 -11.92 -0.28
C ALA A 219 -13.74 -11.61 -1.42
N LEU A 220 -13.91 -12.31 -2.55
CA LEU A 220 -13.14 -12.11 -3.77
C LEU A 220 -13.38 -10.71 -4.32
N GLY A 221 -14.62 -10.23 -4.35
CA GLY A 221 -14.97 -8.88 -4.80
C GLY A 221 -14.20 -7.78 -4.05
N ALA A 222 -14.24 -7.79 -2.71
CA ALA A 222 -13.49 -6.83 -1.89
C ALA A 222 -11.97 -6.89 -2.15
N ALA A 223 -11.45 -8.09 -2.43
CA ALA A 223 -10.02 -8.32 -2.56
C ALA A 223 -9.38 -7.63 -3.78
N GLY A 224 -10.03 -7.65 -4.94
CA GLY A 224 -9.49 -6.98 -6.13
C GLY A 224 -9.54 -5.45 -6.08
N ILE A 225 -10.42 -4.89 -5.25
CA ILE A 225 -10.64 -3.44 -5.13
C ILE A 225 -9.49 -2.79 -4.34
N ARG A 226 -9.21 -3.31 -3.15
CA ARG A 226 -8.29 -2.73 -2.15
C ARG A 226 -6.88 -2.35 -2.62
N PRO A 227 -6.10 -3.22 -3.30
CA PRO A 227 -4.75 -2.88 -3.73
C PRO A 227 -4.75 -1.87 -4.90
N CYS A 228 -5.86 -1.82 -5.65
CA CYS A 228 -5.97 -1.06 -6.88
C CYS A 228 -6.51 0.36 -6.65
N VAL A 229 -7.51 0.55 -5.78
CA VAL A 229 -8.25 1.82 -5.67
C VAL A 229 -7.37 2.98 -5.18
N SER A 230 -6.55 2.78 -4.15
CA SER A 230 -5.64 3.82 -3.64
C SER A 230 -4.59 4.23 -4.69
N SER A 231 -3.99 3.24 -5.33
CA SER A 231 -3.02 3.41 -6.43
C SER A 231 -3.65 4.11 -7.65
N PHE A 232 -4.86 3.72 -8.03
CA PHE A 232 -5.62 4.31 -9.14
C PHE A 232 -6.08 5.74 -8.83
N GLY A 233 -6.39 6.05 -7.57
CA GLY A 233 -6.65 7.42 -7.12
C GLY A 233 -5.42 8.32 -7.15
N ALA A 234 -4.25 7.78 -6.78
CA ALA A 234 -2.98 8.49 -6.93
C ALA A 234 -2.65 8.78 -8.41
N ASP A 235 -2.94 7.84 -9.32
CA ASP A 235 -2.75 7.99 -10.77
C ASP A 235 -3.52 9.18 -11.40
N GLN A 236 -4.52 9.72 -10.70
CA GLN A 236 -5.29 10.88 -11.17
C GLN A 236 -4.51 12.20 -11.09
N PHE A 237 -3.41 12.25 -10.35
CA PHE A 237 -2.57 13.45 -10.20
C PHE A 237 -1.30 13.35 -11.05
N ASP A 238 -0.89 14.48 -11.65
CA ASP A 238 0.30 14.52 -12.53
C ASP A 238 1.59 14.66 -11.70
N GLU A 239 2.49 13.68 -11.83
CA GLU A 239 3.82 13.65 -11.23
C GLU A 239 4.68 14.87 -11.61
N ARG A 240 4.51 15.39 -12.83
CA ARG A 240 5.30 16.50 -13.40
C ARG A 240 4.91 17.87 -12.85
N SER A 241 3.75 17.95 -12.19
CA SER A 241 3.16 19.21 -11.77
C SER A 241 3.80 19.78 -10.50
N PRO A 242 4.21 21.07 -10.45
CA PRO A 242 4.78 21.66 -9.24
C PRO A 242 3.77 21.59 -8.10
N GLY A 243 4.17 20.97 -6.98
CA GLY A 243 3.28 20.68 -5.85
C GLY A 243 2.56 19.32 -5.90
N TYR A 244 2.94 18.39 -6.79
CA TYR A 244 2.41 17.01 -6.84
C TYR A 244 2.36 16.35 -5.45
N LYS A 245 3.50 16.30 -4.73
CA LYS A 245 3.59 15.70 -3.38
C LYS A 245 2.53 16.26 -2.41
N ARG A 246 2.40 17.58 -2.32
CA ARG A 246 1.41 18.26 -1.46
C ARG A 246 -0.05 18.04 -1.88
N ARG A 247 -0.32 17.71 -3.16
CA ARG A 247 -1.66 17.27 -3.61
C ARG A 247 -1.91 15.81 -3.20
N LEU A 248 -0.91 14.95 -3.38
CA LEU A 248 -0.96 13.53 -3.04
C LEU A 248 -1.16 13.31 -1.52
N ASP A 249 -0.46 14.07 -0.67
CA ASP A 249 -0.64 14.04 0.79
C ASP A 249 -2.09 14.37 1.19
N ARG A 250 -2.70 15.38 0.56
CA ARG A 250 -4.11 15.74 0.79
C ARG A 250 -5.07 14.68 0.26
N PHE A 251 -4.74 14.06 -0.88
CA PHE A 251 -5.53 12.97 -1.44
C PHE A 251 -5.58 11.80 -0.46
N PHE A 252 -4.44 11.36 0.08
CA PHE A 252 -4.41 10.26 1.06
C PHE A 252 -5.11 10.62 2.37
N ASN A 253 -4.94 11.84 2.90
CA ASN A 253 -5.68 12.28 4.09
C ASN A 253 -7.21 12.24 3.89
N LEU A 254 -7.71 12.68 2.72
CA LEU A 254 -9.14 12.63 2.39
C LEU A 254 -9.62 11.20 2.08
N PHE A 255 -8.76 10.37 1.48
CA PHE A 255 -9.00 8.94 1.26
C PHE A 255 -9.22 8.21 2.58
N TYR A 256 -8.33 8.39 3.56
CA TYR A 256 -8.48 7.78 4.89
C TYR A 256 -9.69 8.33 5.64
N LEU A 257 -10.02 9.62 5.49
CA LEU A 257 -11.27 10.17 6.04
C LEU A 257 -12.50 9.47 5.45
N ALA A 258 -12.54 9.23 4.13
CA ALA A 258 -13.63 8.49 3.49
C ALA A 258 -13.73 7.03 3.98
N VAL A 259 -12.59 6.35 4.19
CA VAL A 259 -12.53 5.02 4.81
C VAL A 259 -13.13 5.02 6.21
N THR A 260 -12.74 5.99 7.06
CA THR A 260 -13.26 6.11 8.43
C THR A 260 -14.75 6.42 8.44
N LEU A 261 -15.24 7.31 7.57
CA LEU A 261 -16.68 7.62 7.44
C LEU A 261 -17.49 6.38 7.02
N GLY A 262 -16.99 5.59 6.07
CA GLY A 262 -17.62 4.32 5.67
C GLY A 262 -17.69 3.31 6.83
N ALA A 263 -16.62 3.19 7.63
CA ALA A 263 -16.60 2.34 8.81
C ALA A 263 -17.58 2.83 9.91
N VAL A 264 -17.64 4.13 10.18
CA VAL A 264 -18.62 4.69 11.13
C VAL A 264 -20.05 4.44 10.67
N ALA A 265 -20.35 4.63 9.39
CA ALA A 265 -21.67 4.36 8.82
C ALA A 265 -22.06 2.86 8.92
N ALA A 266 -21.09 1.95 8.75
CA ALA A 266 -21.29 0.52 8.97
C ALA A 266 -21.69 0.19 10.41
N PHE A 267 -20.90 0.62 11.39
CA PHE A 267 -21.13 0.30 12.80
C PHE A 267 -22.36 1.00 13.40
N THR A 268 -22.87 2.05 12.76
CA THR A 268 -24.04 2.83 13.26
C THR A 268 -25.27 2.64 12.38
N ALA A 269 -25.29 3.21 11.18
CA ALA A 269 -26.47 3.26 10.31
C ALA A 269 -26.91 1.87 9.82
N VAL A 270 -25.97 1.00 9.43
CA VAL A 270 -26.32 -0.35 8.93
C VAL A 270 -26.83 -1.24 10.06
N VAL A 271 -26.21 -1.18 11.24
CA VAL A 271 -26.69 -1.87 12.46
C VAL A 271 -28.05 -1.34 12.90
N TYR A 272 -28.29 -0.02 12.83
CA TYR A 272 -29.59 0.59 13.11
C TYR A 272 -30.69 0.09 12.15
N ILE A 273 -30.40 0.04 10.85
CA ILE A 273 -31.33 -0.51 9.83
C ILE A 273 -31.63 -1.98 10.13
N GLN A 274 -30.64 -2.79 10.51
CA GLN A 274 -30.86 -4.18 10.92
C GLN A 274 -31.79 -4.28 12.13
N MET A 275 -31.57 -3.48 13.17
CA MET A 275 -32.35 -3.55 14.41
C MET A 275 -33.82 -3.16 14.21
N HIS A 276 -34.11 -2.18 13.34
CA HIS A 276 -35.48 -1.69 13.13
C HIS A 276 -36.21 -2.28 11.92
N ARG A 277 -35.50 -2.75 10.88
CA ARG A 277 -36.09 -3.28 9.63
C ARG A 277 -35.60 -4.67 9.23
N GLY A 278 -34.79 -5.31 10.06
CA GLY A 278 -34.34 -6.69 9.87
C GLY A 278 -33.22 -6.86 8.85
N TRP A 279 -32.80 -8.12 8.70
CA TRP A 279 -31.61 -8.54 7.94
C TRP A 279 -31.66 -8.19 6.46
N ALA A 280 -32.81 -8.41 5.80
CA ALA A 280 -33.03 -8.09 4.40
C ALA A 280 -32.80 -6.60 4.11
N ALA A 281 -33.30 -5.69 4.95
CA ALA A 281 -33.10 -4.25 4.79
C ALA A 281 -31.64 -3.84 5.02
N ALA A 282 -30.93 -4.49 5.95
CA ALA A 282 -29.53 -4.20 6.24
C ALA A 282 -28.61 -4.62 5.07
N PHE A 283 -28.71 -5.86 4.59
CA PHE A 283 -27.92 -6.30 3.43
C PHE A 283 -28.34 -5.57 2.14
N GLY A 284 -29.63 -5.29 1.98
CA GLY A 284 -30.15 -4.49 0.86
C GLY A 284 -29.59 -3.07 0.86
N ALA A 285 -29.44 -2.42 2.01
CA ALA A 285 -28.80 -1.11 2.10
C ALA A 285 -27.33 -1.14 1.68
N LEU A 286 -26.58 -2.20 2.03
CA LEU A 286 -25.19 -2.40 1.56
C LEU A 286 -25.13 -2.62 0.04
N ALA A 287 -26.03 -3.46 -0.50
CA ALA A 287 -26.11 -3.72 -1.94
C ALA A 287 -26.49 -2.45 -2.73
N LEU A 288 -27.44 -1.64 -2.23
CA LEU A 288 -27.82 -0.36 -2.85
C LEU A 288 -26.69 0.66 -2.81
N ALA A 289 -25.98 0.79 -1.68
CA ALA A 289 -24.83 1.69 -1.56
C ALA A 289 -23.71 1.28 -2.52
N MET A 290 -23.41 -0.02 -2.63
CA MET A 290 -22.42 -0.52 -3.58
C MET A 290 -22.90 -0.37 -5.04
N GLY A 291 -24.20 -0.52 -5.31
CA GLY A 291 -24.79 -0.29 -6.64
C GLY A 291 -24.65 1.16 -7.09
N ALA A 292 -24.97 2.11 -6.21
CA ALA A 292 -24.78 3.54 -6.45
C ALA A 292 -23.29 3.89 -6.63
N SER A 293 -22.41 3.29 -5.81
CA SER A 293 -20.96 3.39 -5.94
C SER A 293 -20.46 2.92 -7.31
N ASN A 294 -20.87 1.74 -7.77
CA ASN A 294 -20.47 1.21 -9.07
C ASN A 294 -20.96 2.12 -10.20
N ALA A 295 -22.20 2.60 -10.14
CA ALA A 295 -22.74 3.56 -11.11
C ALA A 295 -21.92 4.86 -11.16
N LEU A 296 -21.53 5.41 -10.01
CA LEU A 296 -20.66 6.58 -9.91
C LEU A 296 -19.25 6.30 -10.45
N PHE A 297 -18.68 5.13 -10.15
CA PHE A 297 -17.37 4.72 -10.66
C PHE A 297 -17.37 4.65 -12.18
N PHE A 298 -18.36 4.00 -12.80
CA PHE A 298 -18.51 3.93 -14.25
C PHE A 298 -18.90 5.26 -14.91
N ALA A 299 -19.65 6.13 -14.22
CA ALA A 299 -19.91 7.49 -14.71
C ALA A 299 -18.63 8.36 -14.73
N GLY A 300 -17.67 8.08 -13.84
CA GLY A 300 -16.36 8.73 -13.81
C GLY A 300 -15.37 8.27 -14.88
N THR A 301 -15.65 7.17 -15.59
CA THR A 301 -14.73 6.58 -16.61
C THR A 301 -14.12 7.57 -17.61
N PRO A 302 -14.85 8.49 -18.28
CA PRO A 302 -14.25 9.42 -19.23
C PRO A 302 -13.34 10.49 -18.59
N LEU A 303 -13.40 10.64 -17.26
CA LEU A 303 -12.58 11.59 -16.51
C LEU A 303 -11.30 10.95 -15.98
N TYR A 304 -11.20 9.62 -15.91
CA TYR A 304 -10.03 8.96 -15.33
C TYR A 304 -8.80 9.00 -16.24
N ARG A 305 -7.64 9.14 -15.60
CA ARG A 305 -6.33 8.86 -16.19
C ARG A 305 -5.98 7.41 -15.92
N HIS A 306 -5.46 6.72 -16.93
CA HIS A 306 -5.03 5.33 -16.83
C HIS A 306 -3.51 5.24 -16.97
N ARG A 307 -2.91 4.20 -16.39
CA ARG A 307 -1.55 3.74 -16.71
C ARG A 307 -1.63 2.40 -17.42
N VAL A 308 -0.75 2.17 -18.39
CA VAL A 308 -0.64 0.85 -19.04
C VAL A 308 -0.06 -0.17 -18.05
N PRO A 309 -0.52 -1.43 -18.06
CA PRO A 309 0.03 -2.47 -17.18
C PRO A 309 1.49 -2.78 -17.56
N GLY A 310 2.37 -2.80 -16.56
CA GLY A 310 3.81 -3.05 -16.71
C GLY A 310 4.17 -4.53 -16.92
N GLY A 311 3.19 -5.43 -16.87
CA GLY A 311 3.40 -6.87 -16.90
C GLY A 311 3.84 -7.40 -15.53
N SER A 312 3.75 -8.73 -15.38
CA SER A 312 3.93 -9.43 -14.10
C SER A 312 5.18 -8.96 -13.32
N PRO A 313 5.00 -8.33 -12.15
CA PRO A 313 6.13 -7.93 -11.29
C PRO A 313 6.94 -9.15 -10.84
N LEU A 314 6.26 -10.26 -10.54
CA LEU A 314 6.90 -11.50 -10.10
C LEU A 314 7.81 -12.12 -11.18
N THR A 315 7.47 -12.01 -12.48
CA THR A 315 8.39 -12.48 -13.53
C THR A 315 9.57 -11.55 -13.74
N ARG A 316 9.43 -10.24 -13.49
CA ARG A 316 10.56 -9.29 -13.47
C ARG A 316 11.53 -9.60 -12.33
N VAL A 317 11.01 -9.78 -11.11
CA VAL A 317 11.77 -10.24 -9.93
C VAL A 317 12.54 -11.53 -10.24
N ALA A 318 11.84 -12.54 -10.75
CA ALA A 318 12.43 -13.84 -11.08
C ALA A 318 13.54 -13.73 -12.15
N ARG A 319 13.33 -12.92 -13.20
CA ARG A 319 14.34 -12.69 -14.25
C ARG A 319 15.62 -12.05 -13.69
N VAL A 320 15.49 -10.98 -12.90
CA VAL A 320 16.64 -10.29 -12.30
C VAL A 320 17.41 -11.24 -11.37
N LEU A 321 16.72 -11.97 -10.50
CA LEU A 321 17.37 -12.93 -9.59
C LEU A 321 18.06 -14.09 -10.35
N VAL A 322 17.42 -14.65 -11.39
CA VAL A 322 18.01 -15.72 -12.20
C VAL A 322 19.20 -15.22 -13.02
N ALA A 323 19.11 -14.03 -13.63
CA ALA A 323 20.21 -13.44 -14.39
C ALA A 323 21.41 -13.09 -13.49
N ALA A 324 21.17 -12.45 -12.33
CA ALA A 324 22.20 -12.17 -11.34
C ALA A 324 22.88 -13.45 -10.81
N PHE A 325 22.10 -14.50 -10.53
CA PHE A 325 22.65 -15.78 -10.09
C PHE A 325 23.46 -16.49 -11.19
N ARG A 326 22.99 -16.49 -12.44
CA ARG A 326 23.72 -17.02 -13.60
C ARG A 326 25.05 -16.29 -13.81
N LYS A 327 25.06 -14.96 -13.68
CA LYS A 327 26.25 -14.10 -13.84
C LYS A 327 27.04 -13.90 -12.54
N ARG A 328 26.74 -14.63 -11.45
CA ARG A 328 27.36 -14.41 -10.12
C ARG A 328 28.90 -14.47 -10.12
N ASN A 329 29.49 -15.28 -11.01
CA ASN A 329 30.94 -15.44 -11.16
C ASN A 329 31.58 -14.48 -12.17
N ALA A 330 30.80 -13.68 -12.91
CA ALA A 330 31.34 -12.68 -13.83
C ALA A 330 31.96 -11.51 -13.05
N ALA A 331 33.08 -10.99 -13.58
CA ALA A 331 33.81 -9.83 -13.07
C ALA A 331 33.54 -8.60 -13.93
N PHE A 332 33.39 -7.45 -13.27
CA PHE A 332 33.13 -6.15 -13.89
C PHE A 332 34.35 -5.60 -14.66
N ASP A 333 35.55 -6.10 -14.38
CA ASP A 333 36.81 -5.67 -15.00
C ASP A 333 37.29 -6.65 -16.11
N SER A 334 36.41 -7.50 -16.64
CA SER A 334 36.77 -8.46 -17.70
C SER A 334 36.80 -7.80 -19.08
N GLY A 335 37.72 -8.22 -19.96
CA GLY A 335 38.00 -7.56 -21.24
C GLY A 335 36.87 -7.55 -22.28
N GLY A 336 35.74 -8.21 -22.00
CA GLY A 336 34.51 -8.19 -22.80
C GLY A 336 33.35 -7.47 -22.11
N PHE A 337 33.62 -6.61 -21.13
CA PHE A 337 32.63 -5.75 -20.47
C PHE A 337 32.31 -4.53 -21.34
N VAL A 338 31.05 -4.41 -21.78
CA VAL A 338 30.58 -3.29 -22.62
C VAL A 338 29.94 -2.18 -21.79
N GLY A 339 29.30 -2.54 -20.67
CA GLY A 339 28.59 -1.61 -19.79
C GLY A 339 27.45 -2.27 -19.01
N LEU A 340 26.61 -1.45 -18.40
CA LEU A 340 25.31 -1.84 -17.87
C LEU A 340 24.23 -1.61 -18.94
N TYR A 341 23.41 -2.62 -19.20
CA TYR A 341 22.40 -2.59 -20.26
C TYR A 341 21.16 -1.76 -19.87
N GLU A 342 20.75 -0.83 -20.73
CA GLU A 342 19.51 -0.07 -20.63
C GLU A 342 18.97 0.25 -22.03
N VAL A 343 17.65 0.39 -22.19
CA VAL A 343 17.03 0.63 -23.50
C VAL A 343 17.36 2.04 -24.01
N ALA A 344 17.61 2.20 -25.31
CA ALA A 344 17.85 3.52 -25.90
C ALA A 344 16.62 4.45 -25.81
N GLY A 345 16.83 5.75 -25.54
CA GLY A 345 15.79 6.77 -25.48
C GLY A 345 15.14 6.96 -24.09
N ALA A 346 14.04 7.72 -24.02
CA ALA A 346 13.41 8.17 -22.77
C ALA A 346 12.41 7.17 -22.14
N LYS A 347 12.16 6.00 -22.76
CA LYS A 347 11.23 4.98 -22.27
C LYS A 347 12.02 3.85 -21.60
N SER A 348 11.51 3.30 -20.50
CA SER A 348 12.09 2.09 -19.88
C SER A 348 11.60 0.82 -20.57
N ALA A 349 12.25 -0.31 -20.29
CA ALA A 349 11.75 -1.64 -20.72
C ALA A 349 10.42 -2.04 -20.06
N ILE A 350 9.99 -1.36 -19.00
CA ILE A 350 8.74 -1.61 -18.29
C ILE A 350 7.67 -0.68 -18.85
N ARG A 351 6.65 -1.26 -19.51
CA ARG A 351 5.55 -0.48 -20.09
C ARG A 351 4.89 0.38 -19.00
N GLY A 352 4.85 1.69 -19.20
CA GLY A 352 4.23 2.63 -18.26
C GLY A 352 5.09 3.04 -17.06
N SER A 353 6.34 2.57 -16.94
CA SER A 353 7.29 3.10 -15.94
C SER A 353 8.27 4.09 -16.55
N ALA A 354 8.67 5.09 -15.75
CA ALA A 354 9.86 5.89 -16.03
C ALA A 354 11.13 5.03 -15.87
N LYS A 355 12.24 5.49 -16.46
CA LYS A 355 13.57 4.97 -16.13
C LYS A 355 13.94 5.31 -14.69
N ILE A 356 14.74 4.46 -14.07
CA ILE A 356 15.25 4.64 -12.71
C ILE A 356 16.77 4.76 -12.81
N ASP A 357 17.33 5.77 -12.14
CA ASP A 357 18.77 6.03 -12.12
C ASP A 357 19.51 4.95 -11.29
N HIS A 358 20.73 4.63 -11.70
CA HIS A 358 21.54 3.56 -11.07
C HIS A 358 22.05 3.94 -9.67
N THR A 359 22.00 2.98 -8.74
CA THR A 359 22.46 3.13 -7.35
C THR A 359 23.48 2.02 -7.00
N ASP A 360 24.65 2.40 -6.45
CA ASP A 360 25.72 1.46 -6.04
C ASP A 360 25.36 0.48 -4.88
N ASP A 361 24.13 0.49 -4.38
CA ASP A 361 23.70 -0.19 -3.15
C ASP A 361 23.74 -1.74 -3.25
N PHE A 362 23.51 -2.32 -4.45
CA PHE A 362 23.38 -3.78 -4.64
C PHE A 362 24.21 -4.34 -5.81
N ARG A 363 25.53 -4.16 -5.75
CA ARG A 363 26.53 -4.62 -6.76
C ARG A 363 26.50 -6.09 -7.20
N TRP A 364 25.72 -6.95 -6.54
CA TRP A 364 25.49 -8.33 -6.97
C TRP A 364 24.25 -8.49 -7.87
N LEU A 365 23.24 -7.63 -7.74
CA LEU A 365 22.08 -7.55 -8.63
C LEU A 365 22.45 -6.90 -9.97
N ASP A 366 23.38 -5.93 -9.96
CA ASP A 366 23.92 -5.27 -11.16
C ASP A 366 24.51 -6.26 -12.16
N LYS A 367 24.93 -7.45 -11.70
CA LYS A 367 25.36 -8.56 -12.55
C LYS A 367 24.26 -9.06 -13.49
N ALA A 368 22.98 -8.81 -13.21
CA ALA A 368 21.88 -9.08 -14.14
C ALA A 368 21.85 -8.10 -15.32
N ALA A 369 22.30 -6.86 -15.13
CA ALA A 369 22.39 -5.83 -16.17
C ALA A 369 23.78 -5.73 -16.83
N LEU A 370 24.79 -6.44 -16.31
CA LEU A 370 26.13 -6.53 -16.91
C LEU A 370 26.07 -7.11 -18.34
N GLN A 371 26.44 -6.30 -19.33
CA GLN A 371 26.48 -6.68 -20.74
C GLN A 371 27.86 -7.22 -21.13
N LEU A 372 27.88 -8.46 -21.62
CA LEU A 372 29.06 -9.12 -22.18
C LEU A 372 28.93 -9.20 -23.71
N GLU A 373 30.05 -9.20 -24.42
CA GLU A 373 30.10 -9.22 -25.90
C GLU A 373 29.32 -10.37 -26.58
N GLY A 374 29.03 -11.46 -25.84
CA GLY A 374 28.26 -12.61 -26.34
C GLY A 374 26.77 -12.65 -25.97
N ASP A 375 26.23 -11.66 -25.25
CA ASP A 375 24.81 -11.68 -24.79
C ASP A 375 23.81 -11.09 -25.79
N VAL A 376 24.27 -10.42 -26.85
CA VAL A 376 23.40 -9.92 -27.93
C VAL A 376 23.21 -11.01 -28.97
N LEU A 377 22.03 -11.65 -28.97
CA LEU A 377 21.64 -12.59 -30.02
C LEU A 377 21.58 -11.88 -31.38
N ALA A 378 21.93 -12.59 -32.44
CA ALA A 378 21.99 -12.07 -33.83
C ALA A 378 20.65 -11.54 -34.39
N ALA A 379 19.56 -11.62 -33.64
CA ALA A 379 18.24 -11.07 -33.94
C ALA A 379 17.97 -9.68 -33.30
N GLY A 380 18.91 -9.13 -32.53
CA GLY A 380 18.83 -7.76 -31.99
C GLY A 380 18.06 -7.58 -30.67
N GLU A 381 17.34 -8.59 -30.19
CA GLU A 381 16.72 -8.59 -28.85
C GLU A 381 17.47 -9.54 -27.88
N PRO A 382 17.90 -9.07 -26.69
CA PRO A 382 18.58 -9.93 -25.71
C PRO A 382 17.60 -10.81 -24.90
N ASP A 383 18.05 -12.00 -24.50
CA ASP A 383 17.26 -12.94 -23.67
C ASP A 383 16.95 -12.33 -22.28
N PRO A 384 15.66 -12.10 -21.93
CA PRO A 384 15.26 -11.54 -20.64
C PRO A 384 15.64 -12.37 -19.41
N TRP A 385 16.10 -13.62 -19.57
CA TRP A 385 16.60 -14.49 -18.49
C TRP A 385 18.14 -14.53 -18.38
N ARG A 386 18.84 -13.75 -19.20
CA ARG A 386 20.31 -13.60 -19.20
C ARG A 386 20.76 -12.14 -19.08
N LEU A 387 20.00 -11.21 -19.63
CA LEU A 387 20.28 -9.77 -19.55
C LEU A 387 19.00 -9.01 -19.17
N CYS A 388 19.07 -8.28 -18.05
CA CYS A 388 18.02 -7.38 -17.59
C CYS A 388 18.46 -5.93 -17.78
N THR A 389 17.52 -4.99 -17.75
CA THR A 389 17.85 -3.55 -17.79
C THR A 389 18.19 -3.01 -16.41
N VAL A 390 19.02 -1.95 -16.35
CA VAL A 390 19.28 -1.21 -15.10
C VAL A 390 17.98 -0.85 -14.40
N THR A 391 16.98 -0.31 -15.11
CA THR A 391 15.68 0.04 -14.51
C THR A 391 14.99 -1.16 -13.82
N GLN A 392 15.11 -2.38 -14.36
CA GLN A 392 14.56 -3.60 -13.72
C GLN A 392 15.38 -4.05 -12.50
N VAL A 393 16.71 -3.89 -12.57
CA VAL A 393 17.63 -4.18 -11.46
C VAL A 393 17.40 -3.22 -10.31
N GLU A 394 17.28 -1.92 -10.58
CA GLU A 394 16.97 -0.89 -9.60
C GLU A 394 15.59 -1.11 -9.00
N GLU A 395 14.53 -1.34 -9.80
CA GLU A 395 13.19 -1.67 -9.27
C GLU A 395 13.26 -2.84 -8.29
N GLN A 396 14.01 -3.90 -8.64
CA GLN A 396 14.25 -5.05 -7.74
C GLN A 396 15.02 -4.65 -6.48
N ALA A 397 16.09 -3.84 -6.61
CA ALA A 397 16.88 -3.34 -5.50
C ALA A 397 16.04 -2.49 -4.53
N TYR A 398 15.17 -1.61 -5.04
CA TYR A 398 14.21 -0.83 -4.25
C TYR A 398 13.22 -1.74 -3.50
N THR A 399 12.75 -2.86 -4.08
CA THR A 399 11.91 -3.82 -3.32
C THR A 399 12.67 -4.60 -2.24
N LEU A 400 14.00 -4.73 -2.36
CA LEU A 400 14.87 -5.42 -1.40
C LEU A 400 15.47 -4.48 -0.35
N ASN A 401 15.40 -3.17 -0.55
CA ASN A 401 15.88 -2.15 0.39
C ASN A 401 14.87 -1.97 1.56
N THR A 402 14.66 -3.04 2.33
CA THR A 402 13.79 -3.14 3.52
C THR A 402 14.61 -3.25 4.81
N ARG A 403 15.78 -2.64 4.79
CA ARG A 403 16.73 -2.59 5.88
C ARG A 403 16.00 -2.32 7.26
N VAL A 404 16.22 -3.09 8.35
CA VAL A 404 15.78 -2.82 9.77
C VAL A 404 16.90 -2.40 10.80
N ALA A 405 16.88 -1.21 11.43
CA ALA A 405 17.90 -0.60 12.36
C ALA A 405 18.88 0.48 11.78
N ALA A 406 20.12 0.16 11.40
CA ALA A 406 21.04 1.03 10.63
C ALA A 406 20.59 1.29 9.16
N LEU A 407 19.28 1.39 8.98
CA LEU A 407 18.61 0.53 8.03
C LEU A 407 17.16 1.05 7.77
N HIS A 408 16.86 1.32 6.49
CA HIS A 408 15.62 1.75 5.80
C HIS A 408 14.43 0.73 5.73
N LEU A 409 13.41 0.89 6.58
CA LEU A 409 12.13 0.18 6.41
C LEU A 409 11.17 1.04 5.55
N PRO A 410 10.69 0.57 4.39
CA PRO A 410 9.68 1.29 3.63
C PRO A 410 8.33 1.34 4.38
N VAL A 411 7.53 2.35 4.06
CA VAL A 411 6.20 2.59 4.68
C VAL A 411 5.27 1.37 4.54
N THR A 412 5.48 0.55 3.51
CA THR A 412 4.76 -0.72 3.27
C THR A 412 4.98 -1.79 4.34
N CYS A 413 6.01 -1.69 5.18
CA CYS A 413 6.27 -2.62 6.28
C CYS A 413 5.53 -2.26 7.58
N MET A 414 4.89 -1.08 7.68
CA MET A 414 4.13 -0.67 8.87
C MET A 414 3.06 -1.68 9.32
N PRO A 415 2.30 -2.36 8.44
CA PRO A 415 1.31 -3.37 8.84
C PRO A 415 1.90 -4.59 9.57
N VAL A 416 3.21 -4.85 9.46
CA VAL A 416 3.87 -5.96 10.17
C VAL A 416 3.91 -5.70 11.68
N PHE A 417 4.04 -4.45 12.11
CA PHE A 417 4.15 -4.11 13.54
C PHE A 417 2.84 -4.34 14.31
N PRO A 418 1.64 -3.92 13.84
CA PRO A 418 0.38 -4.34 14.43
C PRO A 418 0.22 -5.86 14.47
N CYS A 419 0.62 -6.59 13.42
CA CYS A 419 0.56 -8.06 13.42
C CYS A 419 1.47 -8.68 14.51
N LEU A 420 2.73 -8.23 14.61
CA LEU A 420 3.66 -8.68 15.65
C LEU A 420 3.19 -8.29 17.06
N ALA A 421 2.62 -7.09 17.22
CA ALA A 421 2.02 -6.64 18.48
C ALA A 421 0.80 -7.51 18.86
N ILE A 422 -0.07 -7.85 17.90
CA ILE A 422 -1.20 -8.78 18.11
C ILE A 422 -0.69 -10.16 18.54
N PHE A 423 0.34 -10.70 17.87
CA PHE A 423 0.97 -11.97 18.28
C PHE A 423 1.56 -11.91 19.68
N LEU A 424 2.28 -10.82 20.03
CA LEU A 424 2.85 -10.61 21.36
C LEU A 424 1.74 -10.49 22.43
N ILE A 425 0.70 -9.71 22.16
CA ILE A 425 -0.45 -9.52 23.06
C ILE A 425 -1.21 -10.83 23.25
N LEU A 426 -1.42 -11.63 22.19
CA LEU A 426 -2.01 -12.97 22.28
C LEU A 426 -1.13 -13.91 23.11
N ALA A 427 0.18 -13.94 22.86
CA ALA A 427 1.13 -14.77 23.60
C ALA A 427 1.13 -14.40 25.10
N LEU A 428 1.21 -13.10 25.42
CA LEU A 428 1.09 -12.59 26.79
C LEU A 428 -0.28 -12.92 27.40
N TYR A 429 -1.37 -12.74 26.66
CA TYR A 429 -2.72 -13.06 27.13
C TYR A 429 -2.86 -14.54 27.50
N TYR A 430 -2.37 -15.47 26.67
CA TYR A 430 -2.45 -16.90 26.96
C TYR A 430 -1.44 -17.35 28.03
N HIS A 431 -0.25 -16.75 28.09
CA HIS A 431 0.81 -17.14 29.03
C HIS A 431 0.64 -16.53 30.43
N THR A 432 0.20 -15.28 30.55
CA THR A 432 0.12 -14.56 31.85
C THR A 432 -1.34 -14.33 32.25
N PHE A 433 -2.14 -13.71 31.39
CA PHE A 433 -3.48 -13.27 31.78
C PHE A 433 -4.46 -14.43 31.99
N ALA A 434 -4.49 -15.41 31.08
CA ALA A 434 -5.38 -16.57 31.17
C ALA A 434 -5.15 -17.44 32.42
N PRO A 435 -3.91 -17.86 32.79
CA PRO A 435 -3.70 -18.60 34.03
C PRO A 435 -3.92 -17.75 35.29
N LEU A 436 -3.57 -16.45 35.27
CA LEU A 436 -3.83 -15.56 36.40
C LEU A 436 -5.34 -15.37 36.63
N ALA A 437 -6.11 -15.18 35.56
CA ALA A 437 -7.57 -15.07 35.63
C ALA A 437 -8.23 -16.36 36.15
N ARG A 438 -7.73 -17.55 35.78
CA ARG A 438 -8.20 -18.83 36.36
C ARG A 438 -7.93 -18.91 37.87
N ARG A 439 -6.74 -18.49 38.31
CA ARG A 439 -6.38 -18.44 39.76
C ARG A 439 -7.23 -17.45 40.56
N LEU A 440 -7.60 -16.31 39.97
CA LEU A 440 -8.39 -15.27 40.63
C LEU A 440 -9.90 -15.50 40.61
N THR A 441 -10.45 -16.06 39.53
CA THR A 441 -11.92 -16.22 39.34
C THR A 441 -12.45 -17.61 39.65
N GLY A 442 -11.58 -18.60 39.88
CA GLY A 442 -11.94 -19.99 40.18
C GLY A 442 -12.65 -20.75 39.05
N HIS A 443 -12.98 -20.09 37.92
CA HIS A 443 -13.75 -20.70 36.83
C HIS A 443 -12.85 -21.42 35.82
N PRO A 444 -13.26 -22.60 35.29
CA PRO A 444 -12.44 -23.40 34.39
C PRO A 444 -12.08 -22.69 33.07
N HIS A 445 -12.93 -21.75 32.62
CA HIS A 445 -12.67 -20.94 31.43
C HIS A 445 -11.97 -19.60 31.71
N GLY A 446 -11.75 -19.21 32.97
CA GLY A 446 -11.24 -17.90 33.38
C GLY A 446 -12.28 -16.78 33.30
N ALA A 447 -11.84 -15.54 33.04
CA ALA A 447 -12.74 -14.36 32.94
C ALA A 447 -13.84 -14.53 31.87
N SER A 448 -15.03 -13.97 32.10
CA SER A 448 -16.17 -14.09 31.18
C SER A 448 -15.91 -13.42 29.82
N GLN A 449 -16.64 -13.82 28.77
CA GLN A 449 -16.52 -13.19 27.44
C GLN A 449 -16.80 -11.69 27.48
N LEU A 450 -17.82 -11.26 28.22
CA LEU A 450 -18.18 -9.84 28.37
C LEU A 450 -17.06 -9.03 29.04
N GLN A 451 -16.42 -9.57 30.07
CA GLN A 451 -15.26 -8.93 30.72
C GLN A 451 -14.05 -8.81 29.78
N ARG A 452 -13.80 -9.80 28.92
CA ARG A 452 -12.71 -9.72 27.92
C ARG A 452 -12.97 -8.63 26.88
N VAL A 453 -14.19 -8.53 26.39
CA VAL A 453 -14.60 -7.48 25.44
C VAL A 453 -14.51 -6.10 26.09
N GLY A 454 -15.02 -5.94 27.32
CA GLY A 454 -14.95 -4.68 28.07
C GLY A 454 -13.51 -4.24 28.37
N LEU A 455 -12.63 -5.18 28.74
CA LEU A 455 -11.20 -4.90 28.96
C LEU A 455 -10.50 -4.46 27.66
N GLY A 456 -10.80 -5.13 26.54
CA GLY A 456 -10.28 -4.75 25.22
C GLY A 456 -10.73 -3.35 24.80
N LEU A 457 -12.00 -3.00 25.06
CA LEU A 457 -12.56 -1.67 24.78
C LEU A 457 -11.93 -0.57 25.68
N PHE A 458 -11.65 -0.89 26.94
CA PHE A 458 -10.96 0.02 27.85
C PHE A 458 -9.53 0.34 27.37
N PHE A 459 -8.76 -0.69 27.00
CA PHE A 459 -7.41 -0.49 26.47
C PHE A 459 -7.39 0.18 25.10
N SER A 460 -8.37 -0.03 24.23
CA SER A 460 -8.45 0.70 22.96
C SER A 460 -8.74 2.18 23.15
N VAL A 461 -9.62 2.55 24.09
CA VAL A 461 -9.84 3.97 24.46
C VAL A 461 -8.57 4.61 25.02
N LEU A 462 -7.83 3.92 25.89
CA LEU A 462 -6.54 4.43 26.39
C LEU A 462 -5.50 4.59 25.27
N SER A 463 -5.42 3.65 24.34
CA SER A 463 -4.52 3.71 23.18
C SER A 463 -4.84 4.90 22.27
N VAL A 464 -6.12 5.11 21.93
CA VAL A 464 -6.56 6.26 21.11
C VAL A 464 -6.36 7.60 21.83
N ALA A 465 -6.57 7.65 23.16
CA ALA A 465 -6.28 8.85 23.95
C ALA A 465 -4.78 9.17 23.99
N TRP A 466 -3.93 8.15 24.14
CA TRP A 466 -2.47 8.30 24.07
C TRP A 466 -2.01 8.78 22.69
N ALA A 467 -2.57 8.21 21.61
CA ALA A 467 -2.32 8.63 20.24
C ALA A 467 -2.64 10.11 20.01
N GLY A 468 -3.83 10.57 20.45
CA GLY A 468 -4.23 11.97 20.35
C GLY A 468 -3.34 12.93 21.16
N LEU A 469 -2.87 12.50 22.35
CA LEU A 469 -1.96 13.28 23.17
C LEU A 469 -0.57 13.41 22.52
N PHE A 470 -0.06 12.30 21.96
CA PHE A 470 1.24 12.24 21.30
C PHE A 470 1.25 13.02 19.99
N GLU A 471 0.20 12.92 19.17
CA GLU A 471 0.05 13.73 17.95
C GLU A 471 -0.01 15.23 18.25
N ARG A 472 -0.66 15.63 19.36
CA ARG A 472 -0.65 17.02 19.83
C ARG A 472 0.76 17.49 20.21
N TYR A 473 1.55 16.64 20.87
CA TYR A 473 2.96 16.93 21.19
C TYR A 473 3.82 17.05 19.92
N ARG A 474 3.72 16.08 19.00
CA ARG A 474 4.43 16.08 17.70
C ARG A 474 4.12 17.32 16.88
N ARG A 475 2.84 17.69 16.75
CA ARG A 475 2.42 18.92 16.07
C ARG A 475 2.97 20.17 16.75
N GLY A 476 3.00 20.21 18.08
CA GLY A 476 3.62 21.30 18.85
C GLY A 476 5.13 21.44 18.61
N TYR A 477 5.86 20.32 18.57
CA TYR A 477 7.29 20.28 18.23
C TYR A 477 7.53 20.76 16.78
N ALA A 478 6.71 20.31 15.83
CA ALA A 478 6.81 20.72 14.42
C ALA A 478 6.54 22.22 14.20
N VAL A 479 5.61 22.82 14.95
CA VAL A 479 5.36 24.27 14.95
C VAL A 479 6.57 25.04 15.48
N ARG A 480 7.15 24.61 16.60
CA ARG A 480 8.27 25.31 17.27
C ARG A 480 9.56 25.29 16.44
N HIS A 481 9.81 24.23 15.68
CA HIS A 481 11.02 24.05 14.88
C HIS A 481 10.83 24.32 13.38
N GLY A 482 9.71 24.93 12.96
CA GLY A 482 9.50 25.38 11.58
C GLY A 482 9.16 24.29 10.55
N TYR A 483 9.00 23.03 10.96
CA TYR A 483 8.71 21.88 10.07
C TYR A 483 7.28 21.87 9.46
N LEU A 484 6.53 22.98 9.55
CA LEU A 484 5.14 23.06 9.09
C LEU A 484 4.97 22.86 7.57
N GLY A 485 6.03 23.13 6.78
CA GLY A 485 6.01 23.07 5.31
C GLY A 485 6.46 21.73 4.71
N LEU A 486 7.21 20.91 5.44
CA LEU A 486 7.75 19.62 4.99
C LEU A 486 7.31 18.50 5.94
N PHE A 487 6.23 17.81 5.61
CA PHE A 487 5.75 16.66 6.39
C PHE A 487 6.73 15.46 6.38
N LEU A 488 7.65 15.44 5.42
CA LEU A 488 8.60 14.34 5.15
C LEU A 488 10.05 14.67 5.55
N SER A 489 10.34 15.83 6.14
CA SER A 489 11.69 16.08 6.68
C SER A 489 11.88 15.31 8.00
N PRO A 490 12.97 14.52 8.16
CA PRO A 490 13.22 13.81 9.40
C PRO A 490 13.40 14.82 10.55
N MET A 491 12.58 14.68 11.60
CA MET A 491 12.73 15.45 12.84
C MET A 491 13.77 14.74 13.71
N PRO A 492 14.97 15.33 13.93
CA PRO A 492 16.12 14.59 14.46
C PRO A 492 15.93 14.07 15.90
N ASP A 493 15.09 14.73 16.71
CA ASP A 493 14.86 14.37 18.12
C ASP A 493 13.64 13.46 18.34
N LEU A 494 12.91 13.10 17.28
CA LEU A 494 11.83 12.11 17.36
C LEU A 494 12.33 10.75 16.82
N SER A 495 11.78 9.65 17.34
CA SER A 495 12.13 8.28 16.93
C SER A 495 10.97 7.58 16.21
N ALA A 496 11.25 6.86 15.12
CA ALA A 496 10.30 6.37 14.11
C ALA A 496 9.11 5.53 14.62
N TYR A 497 9.11 5.14 15.89
CA TYR A 497 7.95 4.62 16.64
C TYR A 497 6.69 5.48 16.53
N TRP A 498 6.77 6.78 16.18
CA TRP A 498 5.58 7.62 15.95
C TRP A 498 4.68 7.16 14.79
N LEU A 499 5.17 6.26 13.92
CA LEU A 499 4.39 5.67 12.82
C LEU A 499 3.68 4.36 13.21
N LEU A 500 3.82 3.93 14.47
CA LEU A 500 3.28 2.68 15.02
C LEU A 500 2.18 2.91 16.07
N ILE A 501 1.67 4.15 16.13
CA ILE A 501 0.59 4.63 17.00
C ILE A 501 -0.62 4.94 16.11
#